data_AF-A0AAJ2N1S5-F1
#
_entry.id   AF-A0AAJ2N1S5-F1
#
_cell.length_a   1.000
_cell.length_b   1.000
_cell.length_c   1.000
_cell.angle_alpha   90.00
_cell.angle_beta   90.00
_cell.angle_gamma   90.00
#
_symmetry.space_group_name_H-M   'P 1'
#
loop_
_entity.id
_entity.type
_entity.pdbx_description
1 polymer ?
#
loop_
_entity_poly.entity_id
_entity_poly.type
_entity_poly.pdbx_seq_one_letter_code
_entity_poly.pdbx_strand_id
1 'polypeptide(L)'
;MKKLFDYFGDYNIGFFGRASDKIFISSFEEDFYDVLKVDNKKMTIGGTKFIGLFSAMNSNGIVLPYLIKDYELKEIKKIGLDVCVLKEKFTAIGNLIVANDKGAIVSVLLSKNSIKKIEDTLKVEVVKTKLANSNVVGSVCFATNKGAIIHREATDEDLMLVRDVLKVDVERGSVNFGSPFVSSGIIANSYGAIIGSKTSGYELDVIFRALKI
;
A
#
# COMPACT_ATOMS: atom_id res chain seq x y z
N MET A 1 -0.71 -11.94 13.15
CA MET A 1 -2.15 -11.91 13.55
C MET A 1 -3.00 -11.53 12.34
N LYS A 2 -4.23 -12.06 12.22
CA LYS A 2 -5.10 -11.85 11.05
C LYS A 2 -6.53 -11.46 11.40
N LYS A 3 -7.15 -10.65 10.55
CA LYS A 3 -8.58 -10.32 10.61
C LYS A 3 -9.20 -10.24 9.22
N LEU A 4 -10.29 -10.97 9.01
CA LEU A 4 -11.16 -10.78 7.84
C LEU A 4 -12.11 -9.61 8.11
N PHE A 5 -12.31 -8.74 7.12
CA PHE A 5 -13.07 -7.51 7.28
C PHE A 5 -13.80 -7.09 6.00
N ASP A 6 -14.94 -6.43 6.17
CA ASP A 6 -15.65 -5.69 5.13
C ASP A 6 -15.98 -4.30 5.63
N TYR A 7 -15.89 -3.31 4.76
CA TYR A 7 -16.29 -1.94 5.08
C TYR A 7 -17.57 -1.58 4.34
N PHE A 8 -18.69 -1.52 5.05
CA PHE A 8 -20.04 -1.30 4.47
C PHE A 8 -20.39 -2.28 3.33
N GLY A 9 -19.96 -3.54 3.47
CA GLY A 9 -20.18 -4.59 2.46
C GLY A 9 -19.17 -4.59 1.31
N ASP A 10 -18.19 -3.68 1.31
CA ASP A 10 -17.07 -3.70 0.37
C ASP A 10 -15.86 -4.44 0.98
N TYR A 11 -15.49 -5.55 0.34
CA TYR A 11 -14.31 -6.36 0.68
C TYR A 11 -12.99 -5.77 0.14
N ASN A 12 -13.03 -4.70 -0.65
CA ASN A 12 -11.85 -3.97 -1.11
C ASN A 12 -11.37 -2.96 -0.05
N ILE A 13 -11.09 -3.50 1.14
CA ILE A 13 -10.72 -2.74 2.34
C ILE A 13 -9.45 -1.91 2.15
N GLY A 14 -8.56 -2.32 1.24
CA GLY A 14 -7.31 -1.63 0.92
C GLY A 14 -7.49 -0.26 0.28
N PHE A 15 -8.67 0.07 -0.24
CA PHE A 15 -8.96 1.44 -0.69
C PHE A 15 -9.13 2.42 0.47
N PHE A 16 -9.46 1.94 1.67
CA PHE A 16 -9.91 2.75 2.79
C PHE A 16 -8.86 2.98 3.87
N GLY A 17 -7.69 2.32 3.77
CA GLY A 17 -6.60 2.50 4.73
C GLY A 17 -5.23 2.06 4.22
N ARG A 18 -4.19 2.52 4.91
CA ARG A 18 -2.77 2.16 4.71
C ARG A 18 -2.06 2.07 6.04
N ALA A 19 -1.21 1.05 6.19
CA ALA A 19 -0.43 0.83 7.39
C ALA A 19 1.07 0.81 7.05
N SER A 20 1.86 1.36 7.96
CA SER A 20 3.29 1.07 8.08
C SER A 20 3.58 0.45 9.44
N ASP A 21 4.86 0.23 9.76
CA ASP A 21 5.26 -0.25 11.08
C ASP A 21 5.21 0.87 12.14
N LYS A 22 4.92 2.12 11.74
CA LYS A 22 4.82 3.29 12.61
C LYS A 22 3.37 3.69 12.90
N ILE A 23 2.50 3.66 11.89
CA ILE A 23 1.10 4.12 12.04
C ILE A 23 0.17 3.45 11.04
N PHE A 24 -1.10 3.35 11.42
CA PHE A 24 -2.19 3.02 10.52
C PHE A 24 -3.04 4.28 10.26
N ILE A 25 -3.25 4.63 8.99
CA ILE A 25 -4.19 5.68 8.59
C ILE A 25 -5.38 5.08 7.87
N SER A 26 -6.59 5.48 8.25
CA SER A 26 -7.80 4.87 7.68
C SER A 26 -9.02 5.78 7.74
N SER A 27 -10.09 5.35 7.07
CA SER A 27 -11.44 5.89 7.25
C SER A 27 -12.32 5.00 8.13
N PHE A 28 -11.75 3.95 8.73
CA PHE A 28 -12.49 2.99 9.54
C PHE A 28 -12.87 3.58 10.89
N GLU A 29 -14.02 3.15 11.41
CA GLU A 29 -14.46 3.42 12.78
C GLU A 29 -13.86 2.42 13.77
N GLU A 30 -13.55 1.21 13.29
CA GLU A 30 -13.07 0.12 14.10
C GLU A 30 -11.58 0.28 14.42
N ASP A 31 -11.20 -0.14 15.64
CA ASP A 31 -9.81 -0.22 16.05
C ASP A 31 -9.20 -1.56 15.60
N PHE A 32 -7.98 -1.47 15.07
CA PHE A 32 -7.20 -2.59 14.59
C PHE A 32 -5.84 -2.69 15.30
N TYR A 33 -5.64 -1.97 16.41
CA TYR A 33 -4.41 -2.02 17.19
C TYR A 33 -4.01 -3.44 17.57
N ASP A 34 -4.98 -4.28 17.95
CA ASP A 34 -4.69 -5.67 18.31
C ASP A 34 -4.07 -6.48 17.17
N VAL A 35 -4.38 -6.14 15.92
CA VAL A 35 -3.85 -6.79 14.73
C VAL A 35 -2.56 -6.12 14.28
N LEU A 36 -2.59 -4.81 14.01
CA LEU A 36 -1.51 -4.07 13.37
C LEU A 36 -0.47 -3.51 14.35
N LYS A 37 -0.72 -3.53 15.66
CA LYS A 37 0.20 -3.06 16.72
C LYS A 37 0.71 -1.63 16.54
N VAL A 38 -0.07 -0.79 15.88
CA VAL A 38 0.19 0.63 15.67
C VAL A 38 -1.11 1.41 15.82
N ASP A 39 -1.02 2.67 16.23
CA ASP A 39 -2.19 3.52 16.42
C ASP A 39 -2.91 3.79 15.09
N ASN A 40 -4.24 3.87 15.15
CA ASN A 40 -5.07 4.29 14.02
C ASN A 40 -5.32 5.79 14.06
N LYS A 41 -4.92 6.50 13.00
CA LYS A 41 -5.35 7.88 12.74
C LYS A 41 -6.47 7.87 11.70
N LYS A 42 -7.69 8.04 12.18
CA LYS A 42 -8.86 8.22 11.32
C LYS A 42 -8.81 9.58 10.60
N MET A 43 -8.99 9.57 9.28
CA MET A 43 -8.95 10.79 8.46
C MET A 43 -9.61 10.60 7.07
N THR A 44 -9.55 11.65 6.26
CA THR A 44 -9.93 11.69 4.84
C THR A 44 -8.75 12.18 3.98
N ILE A 45 -8.79 11.88 2.68
CA ILE A 45 -7.89 12.50 1.69
C ILE A 45 -8.74 13.08 0.56
N GLY A 46 -8.58 14.38 0.33
CA GLY A 46 -9.36 15.13 -0.64
C GLY A 46 -10.85 15.20 -0.30
N GLY A 47 -11.21 15.06 0.99
CA GLY A 47 -12.59 14.95 1.45
C GLY A 47 -13.24 13.59 1.17
N THR A 48 -12.45 12.57 0.81
CA THR A 48 -12.94 11.21 0.53
C THR A 48 -12.45 10.21 1.56
N LYS A 49 -13.13 9.06 1.66
CA LYS A 49 -12.74 7.92 2.50
C LYS A 49 -11.64 7.04 1.88
N PHE A 50 -11.24 7.30 0.63
CA PHE A 50 -10.35 6.43 -0.13
C PHE A 50 -8.86 6.65 0.19
N ILE A 51 -8.50 6.43 1.44
CA ILE A 51 -7.14 6.67 1.94
C ILE A 51 -6.10 5.88 1.16
N GLY A 52 -6.30 4.56 1.01
CA GLY A 52 -5.34 3.71 0.32
C GLY A 52 -5.30 3.89 -1.18
N LEU A 53 -6.37 4.39 -1.80
CA LEU A 53 -6.35 4.77 -3.21
C LEU A 53 -5.48 6.01 -3.45
N PHE A 54 -5.58 7.00 -2.55
CA PHE A 54 -4.91 8.29 -2.69
C PHE A 54 -3.58 8.39 -1.95
N SER A 55 -3.12 7.34 -1.30
CA SER A 55 -1.83 7.38 -0.59
C SER A 55 -0.99 6.13 -0.80
N ALA A 56 0.32 6.37 -0.85
CA ALA A 56 1.36 5.37 -0.66
C ALA A 56 2.30 5.86 0.43
N MET A 57 2.74 4.98 1.32
CA MET A 57 3.54 5.37 2.47
C MET A 57 4.43 4.22 2.95
N ASN A 58 5.43 4.60 3.74
CA ASN A 58 6.20 3.69 4.57
C ASN A 58 6.31 4.31 5.99
N SER A 59 7.25 3.86 6.82
CA SER A 59 7.44 4.38 8.18
C SER A 59 8.10 5.77 8.22
N ASN A 60 8.67 6.23 7.10
CA ASN A 60 9.36 7.52 6.99
C ASN A 60 8.46 8.64 6.46
N GLY A 61 7.65 8.33 5.44
CA GLY A 61 6.87 9.34 4.74
C GLY A 61 5.64 8.83 4.03
N ILE A 62 4.84 9.78 3.53
CA ILE A 62 3.60 9.57 2.80
C ILE A 62 3.53 10.46 1.56
N VAL A 63 3.07 9.86 0.46
CA VAL A 63 2.91 10.51 -0.84
C VAL A 63 1.42 10.63 -1.15
N LEU A 64 1.00 11.84 -1.52
CA LEU A 64 -0.40 12.24 -1.68
C LEU A 64 -0.60 13.00 -3.01
N PRO A 65 -1.79 12.99 -3.61
CA PRO A 65 -2.11 13.86 -4.74
C PRO A 65 -2.38 15.29 -4.28
N TYR A 66 -2.30 16.23 -5.22
CA TYR A 66 -2.69 17.63 -5.04
C TYR A 66 -4.16 17.86 -4.64
N LEU A 67 -4.98 16.80 -4.56
CA LEU A 67 -6.37 16.86 -4.12
C LEU A 67 -6.51 17.02 -2.59
N ILE A 68 -5.45 16.72 -1.83
CA ILE A 68 -5.41 16.86 -0.36
C ILE A 68 -5.81 18.27 0.07
N LYS A 69 -6.61 18.38 1.14
CA LYS A 69 -7.02 19.67 1.72
C LYS A 69 -6.00 20.15 2.76
N ASP A 70 -5.91 21.46 2.96
CA ASP A 70 -4.95 22.05 3.89
C ASP A 70 -5.11 21.56 5.33
N TYR A 71 -6.34 21.33 5.78
CA TYR A 71 -6.60 20.79 7.11
C TYR A 71 -6.16 19.32 7.24
N GLU A 72 -6.37 18.50 6.20
CA GLU A 72 -5.90 17.11 6.16
C GLU A 72 -4.36 17.08 6.17
N LEU A 73 -3.71 17.94 5.37
CA LEU A 73 -2.26 18.05 5.31
C LEU A 73 -1.65 18.44 6.66
N LYS A 74 -2.29 19.36 7.40
CA LYS A 74 -1.87 19.73 8.76
C LYS A 74 -1.96 18.55 9.73
N GLU A 75 -3.00 17.74 9.64
CA GLU A 75 -3.16 16.56 10.48
C GLU A 75 -2.10 15.50 10.19
N ILE A 76 -1.77 15.26 8.91
CA ILE A 76 -0.73 14.30 8.53
C ILE A 76 0.65 14.75 9.05
N LYS A 77 0.98 16.04 8.96
CA LYS A 77 2.26 16.55 9.46
C LYS A 77 2.44 16.33 10.97
N LYS A 78 1.35 16.32 11.76
CA LYS A 78 1.39 16.03 13.20
C LYS A 78 1.72 14.57 13.51
N ILE A 79 1.53 13.66 12.56
CA ILE A 79 1.86 12.23 12.69
C ILE A 79 3.39 12.01 12.71
N GLY A 80 4.18 13.00 12.25
CA GLY A 80 5.64 12.88 12.18
C GLY A 80 6.11 12.00 11.02
N LEU A 81 5.35 12.00 9.91
CA LEU A 81 5.78 11.48 8.62
C LEU A 81 6.17 12.65 7.71
N ASP A 82 7.20 12.45 6.88
CA ASP A 82 7.49 13.38 5.80
C ASP A 82 6.37 13.32 4.77
N VAL A 83 5.97 14.47 4.23
CA VAL A 83 4.80 14.56 3.34
C VAL A 83 5.17 15.11 1.99
N CYS A 84 4.89 14.34 0.94
CA CYS A 84 4.99 14.77 -0.44
C CYS A 84 3.59 14.94 -1.05
N VAL A 85 3.35 16.10 -1.67
CA VAL A 85 2.14 16.34 -2.47
C VAL A 85 2.53 16.43 -3.94
N LEU A 86 2.05 15.49 -4.74
CA LEU A 86 2.35 15.36 -6.17
C LEU A 86 1.30 16.05 -7.03
N LYS A 87 1.79 16.85 -7.99
CA LYS A 87 1.00 17.45 -9.07
C LYS A 87 1.17 16.61 -10.33
N GLU A 88 0.47 15.49 -10.36
CA GLU A 88 0.51 14.51 -11.46
C GLU A 88 -0.84 14.43 -12.17
N LYS A 89 -0.84 13.96 -13.42
CA LYS A 89 -2.07 13.74 -14.19
C LYS A 89 -2.98 12.69 -13.54
N PHE A 90 -2.36 11.64 -12.98
CA PHE A 90 -3.06 10.55 -12.33
C PHE A 90 -3.00 10.73 -10.81
N THR A 91 -4.17 10.79 -10.17
CA THR A 91 -4.28 11.18 -8.76
C THR A 91 -4.37 10.00 -7.79
N ALA A 92 -4.68 8.80 -8.27
CA ALA A 92 -4.71 7.57 -7.46
C ALA A 92 -3.28 7.10 -7.13
N ILE A 93 -2.56 7.88 -6.31
CA ILE A 93 -1.15 7.64 -5.98
C ILE A 93 -0.91 6.24 -5.42
N GLY A 94 -1.84 5.72 -4.61
CA GLY A 94 -1.73 4.38 -4.05
C GLY A 94 -1.79 3.25 -5.09
N ASN A 95 -2.32 3.51 -6.29
CA ASN A 95 -2.26 2.55 -7.40
C ASN A 95 -0.93 2.60 -8.15
N LEU A 96 -0.15 3.68 -7.99
CA LEU A 96 1.03 3.96 -8.80
C LEU A 96 2.34 3.69 -8.06
N ILE A 97 2.28 3.39 -6.76
CA ILE A 97 3.46 3.23 -5.90
C ILE A 97 3.24 2.04 -4.97
N VAL A 98 4.21 1.14 -4.91
CA VAL A 98 4.36 0.16 -3.82
C VAL A 98 5.67 0.47 -3.10
N ALA A 99 5.64 0.50 -1.77
CA ALA A 99 6.79 0.88 -0.96
C ALA A 99 6.82 0.12 0.37
N ASN A 100 8.02 -0.08 0.89
CA ASN A 100 8.28 -0.44 2.28
C ASN A 100 9.44 0.45 2.81
N ASP A 101 10.03 0.11 3.95
CA ASP A 101 11.12 0.90 4.55
C ASP A 101 12.48 0.66 3.89
N LYS A 102 12.55 -0.17 2.84
CA LYS A 102 13.80 -0.57 2.17
C LYS A 102 13.87 -0.12 0.71
N GLY A 103 12.72 -0.01 0.04
CA GLY A 103 12.63 0.34 -1.37
C GLY A 103 11.22 0.75 -1.79
N ALA A 104 11.12 1.34 -2.99
CA ALA A 104 9.85 1.60 -3.63
C ALA A 104 9.89 1.32 -5.14
N ILE A 105 8.79 0.80 -5.67
CA ILE A 105 8.57 0.64 -7.11
C ILE A 105 7.44 1.57 -7.52
N VAL A 106 7.71 2.36 -8.56
CA VAL A 106 6.79 3.38 -9.05
C VAL A 106 6.43 3.17 -10.51
N SER A 107 5.19 3.54 -10.83
CA SER A 107 4.62 3.42 -12.17
C SER A 107 5.40 4.20 -13.22
N VAL A 108 5.44 3.66 -14.44
CA VAL A 108 5.92 4.39 -15.61
C VAL A 108 5.18 5.71 -15.90
N LEU A 109 3.96 5.85 -15.35
CA LEU A 109 3.09 7.02 -15.52
C LEU A 109 3.53 8.24 -14.71
N LEU A 110 4.42 8.09 -13.72
CA LEU A 110 4.90 9.22 -12.92
C LEU A 110 6.05 9.97 -13.60
N SER A 111 6.08 11.29 -13.47
CA SER A 111 7.14 12.11 -14.03
C SER A 111 8.48 11.92 -13.30
N LYS A 112 9.60 12.16 -13.98
CA LYS A 112 10.94 12.09 -13.37
C LYS A 112 11.10 13.02 -12.16
N ASN A 113 10.43 14.18 -12.19
CA ASN A 113 10.45 15.13 -11.07
C ASN A 113 9.75 14.57 -9.83
N SER A 114 8.62 13.90 -10.00
CA SER A 114 7.91 13.26 -8.88
C SER A 114 8.70 12.12 -8.26
N ILE A 115 9.45 11.37 -9.07
CA ILE A 115 10.29 10.25 -8.57
C ILE A 115 11.30 10.73 -7.54
N LYS A 116 12.03 11.81 -7.84
CA LYS A 116 12.98 12.41 -6.88
C LYS A 116 12.32 12.79 -5.57
N LYS A 117 11.15 13.44 -5.65
CA LYS A 117 10.38 13.82 -4.45
C LYS A 117 9.90 12.61 -3.64
N ILE A 118 9.53 11.52 -4.31
CA ILE A 118 9.12 10.27 -3.66
C ILE A 118 10.33 9.65 -2.94
N GLU A 119 11.48 9.60 -3.59
CA GLU A 119 12.74 9.10 -3.03
C GLU A 119 13.13 9.87 -1.76
N ASP A 120 13.15 11.20 -1.84
CA ASP A 120 13.47 12.07 -0.70
C ASP A 120 12.49 11.91 0.47
N THR A 121 11.19 11.71 0.17
CA THR A 121 10.14 11.63 1.19
C THR A 121 10.07 10.27 1.86
N LEU A 122 10.17 9.19 1.08
CA LEU A 122 10.12 7.81 1.60
C LEU A 122 11.48 7.35 2.13
N LYS A 123 12.57 8.05 1.82
CA LYS A 123 13.96 7.76 2.23
C LYS A 123 14.43 6.37 1.82
N VAL A 124 14.06 5.97 0.60
CA VAL A 124 14.37 4.65 0.03
C VAL A 124 14.66 4.79 -1.45
N GLU A 125 15.43 3.85 -2.01
CA GLU A 125 15.67 3.77 -3.45
C GLU A 125 14.35 3.56 -4.21
N VAL A 126 14.20 4.27 -5.33
CA VAL A 126 12.98 4.23 -6.15
C VAL A 126 13.27 3.72 -7.55
N VAL A 127 12.62 2.63 -7.95
CA VAL A 127 12.71 2.09 -9.32
C VAL A 127 11.43 2.31 -10.10
N LYS A 128 11.56 2.91 -11.29
CA LYS A 128 10.44 3.17 -12.20
C LYS A 128 10.26 2.03 -13.18
N THR A 129 9.14 1.31 -13.11
CA THR A 129 8.86 0.18 -14.00
C THR A 129 7.36 -0.15 -14.10
N LYS A 130 7.04 -1.23 -14.85
CA LYS A 130 5.76 -1.93 -14.83
C LYS A 130 5.92 -3.22 -14.03
N LEU A 131 4.81 -3.73 -13.51
CA LEU A 131 4.74 -5.06 -12.87
C LEU A 131 3.56 -5.81 -13.47
N ALA A 132 3.74 -7.09 -13.81
CA ALA A 132 2.69 -7.93 -14.40
C ALA A 132 2.03 -7.27 -15.64
N ASN A 133 2.86 -6.67 -16.52
CA ASN A 133 2.43 -5.89 -17.69
C ASN A 133 1.45 -4.73 -17.37
N SER A 134 1.38 -4.29 -16.12
CA SER A 134 0.47 -3.24 -15.65
C SER A 134 1.22 -1.96 -15.29
N ASN A 135 0.59 -0.83 -15.59
CA ASN A 135 1.07 0.49 -15.17
C ASN A 135 0.67 0.82 -13.72
N VAL A 136 -0.24 0.09 -13.10
CA VAL A 136 -0.72 0.35 -11.73
C VAL A 136 -0.02 -0.56 -10.73
N VAL A 137 1.31 -0.37 -10.59
CA VAL A 137 2.20 -1.20 -9.77
C VAL A 137 1.71 -1.35 -8.32
N GLY A 138 1.14 -0.29 -7.72
CA GLY A 138 0.62 -0.30 -6.36
C GLY A 138 -0.72 -1.03 -6.22
N SER A 139 -1.45 -1.28 -7.30
CA SER A 139 -2.65 -2.12 -7.29
C SER A 139 -2.31 -3.61 -7.40
N VAL A 140 -1.27 -3.94 -8.17
CA VAL A 140 -0.89 -5.32 -8.52
C VAL A 140 0.17 -5.91 -7.60
N CYS A 141 0.80 -5.09 -6.76
CA CYS A 141 1.81 -5.52 -5.79
C CYS A 141 1.56 -4.83 -4.44
N PHE A 142 1.67 -5.60 -3.36
CA PHE A 142 1.60 -5.11 -1.98
C PHE A 142 2.84 -5.61 -1.23
N ALA A 143 3.41 -4.77 -0.36
CA ALA A 143 4.62 -5.13 0.39
C ALA A 143 4.58 -4.61 1.83
N THR A 144 5.24 -5.37 2.71
CA THR A 144 5.64 -4.97 4.06
C THR A 144 7.17 -5.01 4.16
N ASN A 145 7.72 -4.75 5.34
CA ASN A 145 9.16 -4.91 5.58
C ASN A 145 9.61 -6.38 5.65
N LYS A 146 8.67 -7.33 5.70
CA LYS A 146 8.94 -8.77 5.82
C LYS A 146 8.77 -9.54 4.52
N GLY A 147 7.85 -9.11 3.66
CA GLY A 147 7.43 -9.86 2.50
C GLY A 147 6.54 -9.06 1.56
N ALA A 148 6.32 -9.58 0.37
CA ALA A 148 5.48 -8.98 -0.66
C ALA A 148 4.61 -10.02 -1.35
N ILE A 149 3.46 -9.58 -1.86
CA ILE A 149 2.59 -10.36 -2.72
C ILE A 149 2.37 -9.58 -4.02
N ILE A 150 2.44 -10.29 -5.15
CA ILE A 150 2.27 -9.74 -6.48
C ILE A 150 1.19 -10.51 -7.25
N HIS A 151 0.59 -9.85 -8.23
CA HIS A 151 -0.33 -10.40 -9.22
C HIS A 151 0.01 -11.84 -9.61
N ARG A 152 -1.00 -12.72 -9.60
CA ARG A 152 -0.84 -14.16 -9.86
C ARG A 152 -0.15 -14.52 -11.18
N GLU A 153 -0.26 -13.66 -12.19
CA GLU A 153 0.32 -13.83 -13.54
C GLU A 153 1.65 -13.05 -13.73
N ALA A 154 2.25 -12.50 -12.67
CA ALA A 154 3.55 -11.81 -12.76
C ALA A 154 4.67 -12.76 -13.22
N THR A 155 5.61 -12.27 -14.03
CA THR A 155 6.69 -13.11 -14.56
C THR A 155 7.80 -13.33 -13.52
N ASP A 156 8.73 -14.26 -13.75
CA ASP A 156 9.84 -14.47 -12.79
C ASP A 156 10.75 -13.23 -12.73
N GLU A 157 10.87 -12.48 -13.82
CA GLU A 157 11.57 -11.19 -13.85
C GLU A 157 10.88 -10.14 -12.96
N ASP A 158 9.55 -10.07 -12.97
CA ASP A 158 8.81 -9.20 -12.05
C ASP A 158 9.13 -9.56 -10.58
N LEU A 159 9.18 -10.85 -10.26
CA LEU A 159 9.50 -11.32 -8.91
C LEU A 159 10.94 -10.95 -8.53
N MET A 160 11.92 -11.16 -9.42
CA MET A 160 13.31 -10.76 -9.19
C MET A 160 13.41 -9.25 -8.92
N LEU A 161 12.75 -8.43 -9.75
CA LEU A 161 12.74 -6.98 -9.57
C LEU A 161 12.15 -6.59 -8.21
N VAL A 162 11.03 -7.19 -7.80
CA VAL A 162 10.43 -6.91 -6.49
C VAL A 162 11.36 -7.29 -5.35
N ARG A 163 12.02 -8.45 -5.41
CA ARG A 163 13.00 -8.87 -4.39
C ARG A 163 14.18 -7.91 -4.31
N ASP A 164 14.71 -7.52 -5.46
CA ASP A 164 15.90 -6.68 -5.54
C ASP A 164 15.61 -5.25 -5.07
N VAL A 165 14.44 -4.69 -5.39
CA VAL A 165 14.09 -3.31 -5.00
C VAL A 165 13.57 -3.25 -3.57
N LEU A 166 12.61 -4.10 -3.22
CA LEU A 166 11.95 -4.04 -1.90
C LEU A 166 12.70 -4.84 -0.82
N LYS A 167 13.76 -5.58 -1.18
CA LYS A 167 14.62 -6.35 -0.26
C LYS A 167 13.82 -7.29 0.64
N VAL A 168 12.81 -7.96 0.07
CA VAL A 168 11.93 -8.93 0.72
C VAL A 168 11.57 -10.05 -0.26
N ASP A 169 11.21 -11.22 0.27
CA ASP A 169 10.66 -12.29 -0.57
C ASP A 169 9.28 -11.90 -1.10
N VAL A 170 8.96 -12.44 -2.28
CA VAL A 170 7.70 -12.18 -2.96
C VAL A 170 7.07 -13.46 -3.46
N GLU A 171 5.75 -13.54 -3.37
CA GLU A 171 4.95 -14.61 -3.96
C GLU A 171 3.84 -14.08 -4.86
N ARG A 172 3.47 -14.91 -5.84
CA ARG A 172 2.31 -14.71 -6.69
C ARG A 172 1.04 -15.05 -5.92
N GLY A 173 0.01 -14.23 -6.04
CA GLY A 173 -1.28 -14.56 -5.46
C GLY A 173 -2.42 -13.65 -5.90
N SER A 174 -3.56 -13.87 -5.25
CA SER A 174 -4.79 -13.11 -5.43
C SER A 174 -5.46 -12.87 -4.09
N VAL A 175 -6.49 -12.03 -4.10
CA VAL A 175 -7.29 -11.70 -2.92
C VAL A 175 -8.77 -11.73 -3.29
N ASN A 176 -9.68 -11.80 -2.32
CA ASN A 176 -11.12 -11.60 -2.56
C ASN A 176 -11.73 -12.52 -3.63
N PHE A 177 -11.37 -13.81 -3.61
CA PHE A 177 -11.87 -14.83 -4.52
C PHE A 177 -11.38 -14.65 -5.98
N GLY A 178 -10.07 -14.49 -6.12
CA GLY A 178 -9.37 -14.50 -7.40
C GLY A 178 -9.04 -13.12 -7.97
N SER A 179 -9.27 -12.02 -7.22
CA SER A 179 -8.89 -10.68 -7.67
C SER A 179 -7.37 -10.57 -7.80
N PRO A 180 -6.85 -10.15 -8.96
CA PRO A 180 -5.42 -9.99 -9.15
C PRO A 180 -4.88 -8.66 -8.58
N PHE A 181 -5.77 -7.74 -8.20
CA PHE A 181 -5.41 -6.46 -7.60
C PHE A 181 -5.21 -6.64 -6.08
N VAL A 182 -4.12 -7.31 -5.71
CA VAL A 182 -3.84 -7.74 -4.33
C VAL A 182 -3.97 -6.62 -3.30
N SER A 183 -3.56 -5.40 -3.65
CA SER A 183 -3.63 -4.24 -2.74
C SER A 183 -5.03 -3.72 -2.48
N SER A 184 -6.05 -4.14 -3.25
CA SER A 184 -7.44 -3.75 -3.00
C SER A 184 -8.00 -4.46 -1.77
N GLY A 185 -7.54 -5.67 -1.48
CA GLY A 185 -8.05 -6.50 -0.38
C GLY A 185 -7.14 -6.64 0.82
N ILE A 186 -5.97 -5.97 0.83
CA ILE A 186 -4.94 -6.15 1.87
C ILE A 186 -4.58 -4.80 2.50
N ILE A 187 -4.57 -4.78 3.83
CA ILE A 187 -3.87 -3.78 4.64
C ILE A 187 -3.01 -4.55 5.63
N ALA A 188 -1.70 -4.39 5.57
CA ALA A 188 -0.78 -5.10 6.45
C ALA A 188 0.46 -4.26 6.76
N ASN A 189 1.12 -4.64 7.85
CA ASN A 189 2.45 -4.18 8.22
C ASN A 189 3.25 -5.39 8.73
N SER A 190 4.39 -5.18 9.39
CA SER A 190 5.21 -6.28 9.91
C SER A 190 4.55 -7.10 11.03
N TYR A 191 3.47 -6.61 11.65
CA TYR A 191 2.87 -7.24 12.83
C TYR A 191 1.59 -8.03 12.51
N GLY A 192 0.81 -7.56 11.54
CA GLY A 192 -0.50 -8.10 11.26
C GLY A 192 -1.04 -7.75 9.88
N ALA A 193 -2.15 -8.39 9.52
CA ALA A 193 -2.88 -8.13 8.29
C ALA A 193 -4.40 -8.11 8.52
N ILE A 194 -5.04 -7.11 7.93
CA ILE A 194 -6.48 -7.03 7.70
C ILE A 194 -6.71 -7.39 6.24
N ILE A 195 -7.60 -8.33 5.99
CA ILE A 195 -7.84 -8.91 4.66
C ILE A 195 -9.33 -8.86 4.34
N GLY A 196 -9.69 -8.56 3.09
CA GLY A 196 -11.06 -8.54 2.62
C GLY A 196 -11.77 -9.89 2.86
N SER A 197 -13.01 -9.85 3.36
CA SER A 197 -13.71 -11.03 3.87
C SER A 197 -13.95 -12.13 2.82
N LYS A 198 -13.99 -11.76 1.55
CA LYS A 198 -14.23 -12.67 0.43
C LYS A 198 -12.99 -13.50 0.06
N THR A 199 -11.87 -13.27 0.72
CA THR A 199 -10.62 -13.99 0.46
C THR A 199 -10.73 -15.45 0.91
N SER A 200 -10.43 -16.37 0.00
CA SER A 200 -10.54 -17.81 0.25
C SER A 200 -9.43 -18.32 1.18
N GLY A 201 -9.64 -19.51 1.78
CA GLY A 201 -8.64 -20.13 2.66
C GLY A 201 -7.28 -20.37 1.99
N TYR A 202 -7.28 -20.74 0.71
CA TYR A 202 -6.06 -20.91 -0.08
C TYR A 202 -5.35 -19.57 -0.31
N GLU A 203 -6.07 -18.52 -0.67
CA GLU A 203 -5.49 -17.18 -0.84
C GLU A 203 -4.92 -16.65 0.47
N LEU A 204 -5.60 -16.88 1.60
CA LEU A 204 -5.12 -16.51 2.92
C LEU A 204 -3.78 -17.17 3.25
N ASP A 205 -3.63 -18.47 2.99
CA ASP A 205 -2.36 -19.18 3.19
C ASP A 205 -1.22 -18.55 2.39
N VAL A 206 -1.46 -18.29 1.10
CA VAL A 206 -0.49 -17.62 0.23
C VAL A 206 -0.14 -16.22 0.76
N ILE A 207 -1.13 -15.40 1.13
CA ILE A 207 -0.90 -14.04 1.64
C ILE A 207 -0.05 -14.07 2.93
N PHE A 208 -0.34 -14.96 3.87
CA PHE A 208 0.42 -15.03 5.13
C PHE A 208 1.85 -15.52 4.93
N ARG A 209 2.03 -16.53 4.07
CA ARG A 209 3.37 -17.00 3.71
C ARG A 209 4.17 -15.91 3.00
N ALA A 210 3.55 -15.22 2.05
CA ALA A 210 4.16 -14.13 1.29
C ALA A 210 4.58 -12.96 2.18
N LEU A 211 3.73 -12.55 3.13
CA LEU A 211 3.99 -11.39 4.00
C LEU A 211 4.72 -11.75 5.31
N LYS A 212 4.85 -13.04 5.62
CA LYS A 212 5.47 -13.60 6.84
C LYS A 212 4.79 -13.11 8.14
N ILE A 213 3.46 -13.26 8.22
CA ILE A 213 2.58 -12.75 9.30
C ILE A 213 1.69 -13.85 9.88
#